data_AF-B3DQL8-F1
#
_entry.id   AF-B3DQL8-F1
#
_cell.length_a   1.000
_cell.length_b   1.000
_cell.length_c   1.000
_cell.angle_alpha   90.00
_cell.angle_beta   90.00
_cell.angle_gamma   90.00
#
_symmetry.space_group_name_H-M   'P 1'
#
loop_
_entity.id
_entity.type
_entity.pdbx_description
1 polymer ?
#
loop_
_entity_poly.entity_id
_entity_poly.type
_entity_poly.pdbx_seq_one_letter_code
_entity_poly.pdbx_strand_id
1 'polypeptide(L)'
;MNDNQIDWRETVETLLARSKRSFVPIDKSFVQLPRGNEERNSVLARFIRNGDLRGLKAYLLIAASTSSSDENGEWYTTLPLQTWARAFGCFQHAGIDSGKAAATKILSRLQQRKLIKRERSGSGREVKVRLLSQDGSGGPYQRPRQRFLRLSYEFWRTGLDEEISLPALAMLLVVLGEKSYCRLPSERMPEWYGWSADTAERGLHELVERGLVSRISESISTPLSPTGFSKVNTYTVLPPFDRESLNSSRRRRDMTEVKANE
;
A
#
# COMPACT_ATOMS: atom_id res chain seq x y z
N MET A 1 7.49 -1.03 28.86
CA MET A 1 6.22 -1.27 28.14
C MET A 1 5.26 -1.85 29.16
N ASN A 2 3.98 -1.45 29.19
CA ASN A 2 3.02 -2.07 30.12
C ASN A 2 2.78 -3.52 29.65
N ASP A 3 3.11 -4.50 30.50
CA ASP A 3 3.05 -5.96 30.24
C ASP A 3 1.66 -6.52 29.86
N ASN A 4 0.62 -5.69 29.83
CA ASN A 4 -0.77 -6.13 29.61
C ASN A 4 -1.37 -5.70 28.26
N GLN A 5 -0.55 -5.24 27.32
CA GLN A 5 -1.02 -4.82 25.99
C GLN A 5 -0.53 -5.80 24.91
N ILE A 6 -1.49 -6.49 24.28
CA ILE A 6 -1.26 -7.28 23.05
C ILE A 6 -0.40 -6.47 22.07
N ASP A 7 0.62 -7.12 21.54
CA ASP A 7 1.53 -6.52 20.56
C ASP A 7 0.73 -6.05 19.33
N TRP A 8 1.10 -4.90 18.82
CA TRP A 8 0.47 -4.37 17.62
C TRP A 8 0.69 -5.27 16.40
N ARG A 9 1.81 -6.00 16.34
CA ARG A 9 2.07 -7.02 15.33
C ARG A 9 1.05 -8.15 15.35
N GLU A 10 0.72 -8.65 16.54
CA GLU A 10 -0.31 -9.68 16.71
C GLU A 10 -1.68 -9.17 16.23
N THR A 11 -1.96 -7.88 16.44
CA THR A 11 -3.19 -7.25 15.95
C THR A 11 -3.22 -7.14 14.43
N VAL A 12 -2.11 -6.75 13.80
CA VAL A 12 -1.97 -6.72 12.34
C VAL A 12 -2.14 -8.12 11.75
N GLU A 13 -1.43 -9.12 12.27
CA GLU A 13 -1.55 -10.50 11.76
C GLU A 13 -2.97 -11.05 11.94
N THR A 14 -3.63 -10.76 13.07
CA THR A 14 -5.04 -11.14 13.28
C THR A 14 -5.96 -10.52 12.23
N LEU A 15 -5.76 -9.25 11.87
CA LEU A 15 -6.54 -8.59 10.81
C LEU A 15 -6.27 -9.18 9.43
N LEU A 16 -5.03 -9.51 9.13
CA LEU A 16 -4.65 -10.12 7.85
C LEU A 16 -5.14 -11.57 7.74
N ALA A 17 -5.04 -12.36 8.81
CA ALA A 17 -5.51 -13.75 8.85
C ALA A 17 -7.03 -13.84 8.61
N ARG A 18 -7.81 -12.91 9.19
CA ARG A 18 -9.27 -12.80 8.95
C ARG A 18 -9.63 -12.62 7.49
N SER A 19 -8.75 -12.00 6.71
CA SER A 19 -8.99 -11.72 5.30
C SER A 19 -8.98 -12.99 4.43
N LYS A 20 -8.28 -14.04 4.89
CA LYS A 20 -7.97 -15.27 4.14
C LYS A 20 -7.29 -15.02 2.79
N ARG A 21 -6.60 -13.89 2.61
CA ARG A 21 -5.84 -13.54 1.39
C ARG A 21 -4.33 -13.58 1.63
N SER A 22 -3.56 -13.58 0.54
CA SER A 22 -2.09 -13.43 0.57
C SER A 22 -1.63 -12.07 0.06
N PHE A 23 -2.55 -11.27 -0.47
CA PHE A 23 -2.27 -9.94 -0.98
C PHE A 23 -3.52 -9.06 -0.93
N VAL A 24 -3.30 -7.75 -0.88
CA VAL A 24 -4.34 -6.74 -1.11
C VAL A 24 -4.25 -6.23 -2.55
N PRO A 25 -5.36 -6.19 -3.31
CA PRO A 25 -5.40 -5.52 -4.60
C PRO A 25 -5.50 -4.01 -4.39
N ILE A 26 -4.55 -3.26 -4.97
CA ILE A 26 -4.59 -1.80 -5.00
C ILE A 26 -4.78 -1.37 -6.46
N ASP A 27 -5.80 -0.57 -6.72
CA ASP A 27 -6.12 -0.11 -8.07
C ASP A 27 -4.96 0.71 -8.63
N LYS A 28 -4.61 0.54 -9.92
CA LYS A 28 -3.51 1.31 -10.52
C LYS A 28 -3.81 2.81 -10.49
N SER A 29 -5.10 3.20 -10.53
CA SER A 29 -5.53 4.59 -10.36
C SER A 29 -5.15 5.19 -9.01
N PHE A 30 -4.88 4.42 -7.96
CA PHE A 30 -4.34 4.94 -6.69
C PHE A 30 -2.94 5.55 -6.88
N VAL A 31 -2.12 4.91 -7.73
CA VAL A 31 -0.73 5.28 -8.00
C VAL A 31 -0.66 6.32 -9.11
N GLN A 32 -1.37 6.09 -10.21
CA GLN A 32 -1.33 6.90 -11.41
C GLN A 32 -2.65 6.80 -12.19
N LEU A 33 -3.19 7.96 -12.56
CA LEU A 33 -4.41 8.03 -13.36
C LEU A 33 -4.17 7.51 -14.80
N PRO A 34 -5.21 6.96 -15.46
CA PRO A 34 -5.12 6.50 -16.83
C PRO A 34 -4.64 7.60 -17.80
N ARG A 35 -4.03 7.18 -18.92
CA ARG A 35 -3.71 8.10 -20.02
C ARG A 35 -4.99 8.80 -20.50
N GLY A 36 -4.88 10.09 -20.85
CA GLY A 36 -6.01 10.92 -21.28
C GLY A 36 -6.56 11.85 -20.19
N ASN A 37 -6.16 11.67 -18.93
CA ASN A 37 -6.40 12.68 -17.89
C ASN A 37 -5.43 13.86 -18.07
N GLU A 38 -5.88 15.08 -17.73
CA GLU A 38 -5.07 16.30 -17.75
C GLU A 38 -3.85 16.17 -16.83
N GLU A 39 -4.06 15.66 -15.61
CA GLU A 39 -3.00 15.25 -14.70
C GLU A 39 -2.94 13.72 -14.60
N ARG A 40 -1.72 13.17 -14.64
CA ARG A 40 -1.50 11.72 -14.47
C ARG A 40 -1.19 11.32 -13.03
N ASN A 41 -0.77 12.27 -12.20
CA ASN A 41 -0.55 12.03 -10.78
C ASN A 41 -1.88 11.57 -10.12
N SER A 42 -1.79 10.89 -8.99
CA SER A 42 -2.98 10.44 -8.26
C SER A 42 -2.81 10.56 -6.75
N VAL A 43 -3.69 9.93 -5.99
CA VAL A 43 -3.77 10.01 -4.52
C VAL A 43 -2.44 9.69 -3.85
N LEU A 44 -1.65 8.74 -4.37
CA LEU A 44 -0.32 8.44 -3.83
C LEU A 44 0.57 9.69 -3.75
N ALA A 45 0.52 10.58 -4.74
CA ALA A 45 1.26 11.84 -4.76
C ALA A 45 0.98 12.73 -3.54
N ARG A 46 -0.26 12.69 -3.02
CA ARG A 46 -0.69 13.47 -1.84
C ARG A 46 -0.15 12.89 -0.53
N PHE A 47 0.25 11.62 -0.50
CA PHE A 47 0.97 11.07 0.65
C PHE A 47 2.43 11.52 0.62
N ILE A 48 3.07 11.48 -0.55
CA ILE A 48 4.48 11.86 -0.73
C ILE A 48 4.69 13.34 -0.41
N ARG A 49 3.91 14.23 -1.05
CA ARG A 49 4.01 15.68 -0.83
C ARG A 49 3.80 16.10 0.63
N ASN A 50 2.98 15.34 1.37
CA ASN A 50 2.67 15.63 2.77
C ASN A 50 3.55 14.87 3.77
N GLY A 51 4.51 14.04 3.30
CA GLY A 51 5.30 13.19 4.19
C GLY A 51 4.49 12.17 5.01
N ASP A 52 3.30 11.77 4.54
CA ASP A 52 2.30 11.04 5.35
C ASP A 52 2.49 9.52 5.28
N LEU A 53 3.66 9.03 5.71
CA LEU A 53 3.99 7.59 5.72
C LEU A 53 3.02 6.77 6.56
N ARG A 54 2.68 7.27 7.77
CA ARG A 54 1.73 6.60 8.67
C ARG A 54 0.34 6.52 8.05
N GLY A 55 -0.12 7.58 7.37
CA GLY A 55 -1.38 7.56 6.65
C GLY A 55 -1.39 6.54 5.51
N LEU A 56 -0.31 6.47 4.72
CA LEU A 56 -0.20 5.51 3.62
C LEU A 56 -0.23 4.07 4.14
N LYS A 57 0.59 3.74 5.14
CA LYS A 57 0.62 2.40 5.77
C LYS A 57 -0.75 2.02 6.36
N ALA A 58 -1.41 2.95 7.05
CA ALA A 58 -2.74 2.74 7.60
C ALA A 58 -3.79 2.47 6.52
N TYR A 59 -3.77 3.21 5.40
CA TYR A 59 -4.69 2.96 4.29
C TYR A 59 -4.48 1.58 3.67
N LEU A 60 -3.23 1.19 3.40
CA LEU A 60 -2.90 -0.12 2.85
C LEU A 60 -3.38 -1.25 3.78
N LEU A 61 -3.25 -1.07 5.09
CA LEU A 61 -3.72 -2.03 6.08
C LEU A 61 -5.26 -2.11 6.13
N ILE A 62 -5.96 -0.96 6.10
CA ILE A 62 -7.44 -0.94 6.02
C ILE A 62 -7.93 -1.66 4.76
N ALA A 63 -7.29 -1.39 3.61
CA ALA A 63 -7.60 -2.05 2.35
C ALA A 63 -7.32 -3.56 2.44
N ALA A 64 -6.24 -3.96 3.12
CA ALA A 64 -5.90 -5.36 3.33
C ALA A 64 -6.88 -6.08 4.27
N SER A 65 -7.33 -5.44 5.35
CA SER A 65 -8.25 -6.05 6.32
C SER A 65 -9.68 -6.15 5.78
N THR A 66 -10.06 -5.32 4.81
CA THR A 66 -11.42 -5.26 4.26
C THR A 66 -11.57 -6.23 3.07
N SER A 67 -11.76 -7.52 3.37
CA SER A 67 -11.64 -8.62 2.39
C SER A 67 -12.91 -9.06 1.68
N SER A 68 -14.08 -8.62 2.15
CA SER A 68 -15.39 -8.96 1.61
C SER A 68 -16.35 -7.77 1.73
N SER A 69 -17.30 -7.70 0.81
CA SER A 69 -18.44 -6.79 0.94
C SER A 69 -19.54 -7.39 1.81
N ASP A 70 -20.39 -6.53 2.36
CA ASP A 70 -21.67 -6.94 2.93
C ASP A 70 -22.73 -7.23 1.83
N GLU A 71 -23.96 -7.48 2.25
CA GLU A 71 -25.13 -7.71 1.39
C GLU A 71 -25.46 -6.53 0.47
N ASN A 72 -25.08 -5.31 0.87
CA ASN A 72 -25.29 -4.07 0.11
C ASN A 72 -24.11 -3.74 -0.82
N GLY A 73 -23.10 -4.62 -0.89
CA GLY A 73 -21.89 -4.37 -1.67
C GLY A 73 -20.92 -3.38 -1.02
N GLU A 74 -21.13 -2.98 0.24
CA GLU A 74 -20.23 -2.09 0.97
C GLU A 74 -19.03 -2.86 1.53
N TRP A 75 -17.84 -2.30 1.32
CA TRP A 75 -16.59 -2.85 1.84
C TRP A 75 -16.17 -2.08 3.07
N TYR A 76 -16.34 -2.66 4.26
CA TYR A 76 -15.95 -2.03 5.50
C TYR A 76 -15.36 -3.00 6.52
N THR A 77 -14.64 -2.43 7.48
CA THR A 77 -14.19 -3.11 8.69
C THR A 77 -14.64 -2.30 9.89
N THR A 78 -15.29 -2.94 10.86
CA THR A 78 -15.75 -2.31 12.11
C THR A 78 -14.90 -2.83 13.26
N LEU A 79 -14.22 -1.91 13.96
CA LEU A 79 -13.37 -2.23 15.12
C LEU A 79 -13.44 -1.11 16.16
N PRO A 80 -13.16 -1.41 17.44
CA PRO A 80 -12.90 -0.37 18.42
C PRO A 80 -11.77 0.56 17.97
N LEU A 81 -11.87 1.86 18.30
CA LEU A 81 -10.83 2.84 17.94
C LEU A 81 -9.46 2.48 18.51
N GLN A 82 -9.43 1.83 19.68
CA GLN A 82 -8.19 1.35 20.30
C GLN A 82 -7.52 0.25 19.46
N THR A 83 -8.30 -0.62 18.83
CA THR A 83 -7.79 -1.67 17.94
C THR A 83 -7.19 -1.05 16.68
N TRP A 84 -7.85 -0.04 16.10
CA TRP A 84 -7.27 0.73 14.99
C TRP A 84 -5.98 1.43 15.39
N ALA A 85 -5.95 2.08 16.55
CA ALA A 85 -4.75 2.73 17.07
C ALA A 85 -3.59 1.75 17.25
N ARG A 86 -3.90 0.55 17.73
CA ARG A 86 -2.91 -0.52 17.87
C ARG A 86 -2.42 -0.97 16.50
N ALA A 87 -3.32 -1.33 15.59
CA ALA A 87 -2.99 -1.75 14.23
C ALA A 87 -2.15 -0.72 13.44
N PHE A 88 -2.32 0.57 13.71
CA PHE A 88 -1.52 1.65 13.11
C PHE A 88 -0.20 1.95 13.84
N GLY A 89 0.19 1.14 14.84
CA GLY A 89 1.40 1.35 15.64
C GLY A 89 1.37 2.62 16.51
N CYS A 90 0.19 3.17 16.82
CA CYS A 90 0.07 4.48 17.49
C CYS A 90 0.48 4.47 18.98
N PHE A 91 0.75 3.30 19.55
CA PHE A 91 1.14 3.14 20.96
C PHE A 91 2.65 2.95 21.17
N GLN A 92 3.44 2.88 20.10
CA GLN A 92 4.88 2.58 20.19
C GLN A 92 5.65 3.55 21.11
N HIS A 93 5.16 4.79 21.26
CA HIS A 93 5.75 5.83 22.12
C HIS A 93 4.72 6.63 22.93
N ALA A 94 3.48 6.12 23.09
CA ALA A 94 2.39 6.93 23.63
C ALA A 94 1.40 6.11 24.46
N GLY A 95 0.79 6.76 25.46
CA GLY A 95 -0.31 6.18 26.24
C GLY A 95 -1.58 5.98 25.42
N ILE A 96 -2.57 5.32 26.04
CA ILE A 96 -3.80 4.87 25.36
C ILE A 96 -4.57 6.03 24.70
N ASP A 97 -4.73 7.15 25.39
CA ASP A 97 -5.53 8.27 24.87
C ASP A 97 -4.81 8.99 23.71
N SER A 98 -3.50 9.18 23.83
CA SER A 98 -2.67 9.75 22.76
C SER A 98 -2.68 8.86 21.50
N GLY A 99 -2.62 7.53 21.66
CA GLY A 99 -2.70 6.62 20.53
C GLY A 99 -4.08 6.63 19.85
N LYS A 100 -5.18 6.68 20.61
CA LYS A 100 -6.54 6.85 20.05
C LYS A 100 -6.70 8.18 19.31
N ALA A 101 -6.13 9.25 19.84
CA ALA A 101 -6.12 10.56 19.17
C ALA A 101 -5.31 10.53 17.87
N ALA A 102 -4.14 9.87 17.86
CA ALA A 102 -3.34 9.67 16.65
C ALA A 102 -4.08 8.87 15.58
N ALA A 103 -4.74 7.78 15.95
CA ALA A 103 -5.57 6.98 15.04
C ALA A 103 -6.73 7.80 14.45
N THR A 104 -7.38 8.63 15.28
CA THR A 104 -8.42 9.55 14.81
C THR A 104 -7.87 10.52 13.78
N LYS A 105 -6.70 11.12 14.01
CA LYS A 105 -6.05 12.02 13.05
C LYS A 105 -5.72 11.31 11.73
N ILE A 106 -5.20 10.08 11.80
CA ILE A 106 -4.93 9.25 10.61
C ILE A 106 -6.22 9.01 9.81
N LEU A 107 -7.28 8.52 10.46
CA LEU A 107 -8.56 8.25 9.80
C LEU A 107 -9.17 9.53 9.21
N SER A 108 -9.10 10.66 9.91
CA SER A 108 -9.55 11.95 9.38
C SER A 108 -8.77 12.37 8.13
N ARG A 109 -7.44 12.22 8.13
CA ARG A 109 -6.61 12.51 6.95
C ARG A 109 -6.93 11.60 5.76
N LEU A 110 -7.30 10.34 6.00
CA LEU A 110 -7.72 9.41 4.94
C LEU A 110 -9.11 9.76 4.40
N GLN A 111 -10.04 10.18 5.27
CA GLN A 111 -11.36 10.64 4.86
C GLN A 111 -11.29 11.95 4.05
N GLN A 112 -10.43 12.89 4.44
CA GLN A 112 -10.15 14.12 3.66
C GLN A 112 -9.57 13.83 2.27
N ARG A 113 -8.88 12.70 2.10
CA ARG A 113 -8.41 12.21 0.80
C ARG A 113 -9.46 11.43 0.03
N LYS A 114 -10.68 11.31 0.57
CA LYS A 114 -11.81 10.56 -0.01
C LYS A 114 -11.48 9.09 -0.29
N LEU A 115 -10.62 8.49 0.54
CA LEU A 115 -10.26 7.07 0.47
C LEU A 115 -11.10 6.18 1.38
N ILE A 116 -11.65 6.77 2.44
CA ILE A 116 -12.52 6.09 3.39
C ILE A 116 -13.68 6.99 3.81
N LYS A 117 -14.76 6.40 4.27
CA LYS A 117 -15.79 7.04 5.09
C LYS A 117 -15.77 6.41 6.48
N ARG A 118 -15.84 7.25 7.52
CA ARG A 118 -15.88 6.81 8.91
C ARG A 118 -17.26 7.05 9.50
N GLU A 119 -17.84 6.02 10.09
CA GLU A 119 -19.11 6.05 10.79
C GLU A 119 -18.94 5.46 12.19
N ARG A 120 -19.66 5.98 13.19
CA ARG A 120 -19.74 5.33 14.50
C ARG A 120 -20.75 4.19 14.39
N SER A 121 -20.41 3.02 14.93
CA SER A 121 -21.28 1.84 14.91
C SER A 121 -21.74 1.49 16.33
N GLY A 122 -22.96 0.96 16.44
CA GLY A 122 -23.54 0.42 17.68
C GLY A 122 -23.53 1.41 18.85
N SER A 123 -23.06 0.96 20.03
CA SER A 123 -23.01 1.73 21.28
C SER A 123 -21.97 2.87 21.29
N GLY A 124 -21.49 3.32 20.13
CA GLY A 124 -20.51 4.41 19.99
C GLY A 124 -19.06 4.04 20.30
N ARG A 125 -18.77 2.77 20.66
CA ARG A 125 -17.41 2.28 20.96
C ARG A 125 -16.66 1.77 19.73
N GLU A 126 -17.39 1.46 18.67
CA GLU A 126 -16.82 0.94 17.43
C GLU A 126 -16.84 1.98 16.31
N VAL A 127 -15.85 1.86 15.43
CA VAL A 127 -15.67 2.71 14.27
C VAL A 127 -15.78 1.84 13.02
N LYS A 128 -16.86 2.04 12.27
CA LYS A 128 -17.04 1.47 10.93
C LYS A 128 -16.20 2.29 9.96
N VAL A 129 -15.21 1.65 9.35
CA VAL A 129 -14.36 2.26 8.31
C VAL A 129 -14.72 1.63 6.98
N ARG A 130 -15.40 2.39 6.12
CA ARG A 130 -15.82 1.97 4.78
C ARG A 130 -14.83 2.47 3.74
N LEU A 131 -14.42 1.61 2.80
CA LEU A 131 -13.59 1.99 1.66
C LEU A 131 -14.37 2.84 0.65
N LEU A 132 -13.68 3.79 0.05
CA LEU A 132 -14.11 4.56 -1.12
C LEU A 132 -13.20 4.23 -2.31
N SER A 133 -13.56 4.71 -3.50
CA SER A 133 -12.75 4.56 -4.71
C SER A 133 -11.31 5.00 -4.48
N GLN A 134 -10.36 4.17 -4.92
CA GLN A 134 -8.94 4.38 -4.62
C GLN A 134 -8.31 5.51 -5.44
N ASP A 135 -9.01 6.01 -6.46
CA ASP A 135 -8.62 7.20 -7.25
C ASP A 135 -8.87 8.53 -6.50
N GLY A 136 -9.49 8.49 -5.33
CA GLY A 136 -9.77 9.68 -4.52
C GLY A 136 -10.96 10.50 -5.01
N SER A 137 -11.77 9.98 -5.93
CA SER A 137 -13.04 10.60 -6.34
C SER A 137 -14.06 10.67 -5.20
N GLY A 138 -14.00 9.71 -4.27
CA GLY A 138 -14.98 9.50 -3.20
C GLY A 138 -16.17 8.63 -3.61
N GLY A 139 -16.15 8.07 -4.81
CA GLY A 139 -17.15 7.10 -5.27
C GLY A 139 -17.14 5.79 -4.44
N PRO A 140 -18.13 4.91 -4.66
CA PRO A 140 -18.18 3.61 -3.98
C PRO A 140 -16.95 2.77 -4.36
N TYR A 141 -16.34 2.13 -3.35
CA TYR A 141 -15.23 1.22 -3.61
C TYR A 141 -15.71 -0.03 -4.34
N GLN A 142 -15.01 -0.39 -5.40
CA GLN A 142 -15.14 -1.69 -6.04
C GLN A 142 -13.79 -2.40 -5.97
N ARG A 143 -13.82 -3.67 -5.56
CA ARG A 143 -12.59 -4.47 -5.57
C ARG A 143 -12.06 -4.59 -7.00
N PRO A 144 -10.81 -4.15 -7.27
CA PRO A 144 -10.28 -4.16 -8.62
C PRO A 144 -10.24 -5.58 -9.22
N ARG A 145 -10.78 -5.72 -10.44
CA ARG A 145 -10.73 -6.97 -11.21
C ARG A 145 -9.65 -6.95 -12.30
N GLN A 146 -9.24 -5.76 -12.72
CA GLN A 146 -8.23 -5.52 -13.74
C GLN A 146 -7.37 -4.32 -13.32
N ARG A 147 -6.19 -4.16 -13.94
CA ARG A 147 -5.31 -3.00 -13.75
C ARG A 147 -5.07 -2.66 -12.27
N PHE A 148 -4.71 -3.67 -11.48
CA PHE A 148 -4.35 -3.50 -10.07
C PHE A 148 -2.98 -4.10 -9.80
N LEU A 149 -2.30 -3.54 -8.80
CA LEU A 149 -1.09 -4.10 -8.24
C LEU A 149 -1.45 -5.02 -7.05
N ARG A 150 -0.60 -6.02 -6.82
CA ARG A 150 -0.76 -6.97 -5.69
C ARG A 150 0.28 -6.67 -4.64
N LEU A 151 -0.13 -6.08 -3.52
CA LEU A 151 0.75 -5.92 -2.37
C LEU A 151 0.66 -7.15 -1.47
N SER A 152 1.74 -7.94 -1.42
CA SER A 152 1.83 -9.16 -0.61
C SER A 152 1.63 -8.88 0.87
N TYR A 153 1.03 -9.81 1.60
CA TYR A 153 0.93 -9.73 3.06
C TYR A 153 2.29 -9.88 3.76
N GLU A 154 3.28 -10.41 3.05
CA GLU A 154 4.69 -10.39 3.49
C GLU A 154 5.18 -8.97 3.77
N PHE A 155 4.56 -7.94 3.18
CA PHE A 155 4.86 -6.53 3.51
C PHE A 155 4.74 -6.25 5.01
N TRP A 156 3.73 -6.83 5.67
CA TRP A 156 3.55 -6.70 7.12
C TRP A 156 4.25 -7.84 7.88
N ARG A 157 4.17 -9.08 7.40
CA ARG A 157 4.68 -10.24 8.15
C ARG A 157 6.19 -10.26 8.35
N THR A 158 6.92 -9.71 7.39
CA THR A 158 8.39 -9.68 7.43
C THR A 158 8.96 -8.45 8.14
N GLY A 159 8.10 -7.54 8.60
CA GLY A 159 8.57 -6.29 9.20
C GLY A 159 8.85 -5.15 8.21
N LEU A 160 8.72 -5.39 6.90
CA LEU A 160 9.06 -4.39 5.89
C LEU A 160 8.28 -3.07 6.06
N ASP A 161 7.03 -3.15 6.51
CA ASP A 161 6.21 -1.99 6.82
C ASP A 161 6.73 -1.13 7.98
N GLU A 162 7.66 -1.58 8.80
CA GLU A 162 8.34 -0.74 9.81
C GLU A 162 9.52 0.01 9.20
N GLU A 163 10.34 -0.71 8.44
CA GLU A 163 11.65 -0.23 8.02
C GLU A 163 11.62 0.61 6.74
N ILE A 164 10.64 0.36 5.87
CA ILE A 164 10.59 1.00 4.57
C ILE A 164 10.32 2.51 4.68
N SER A 165 11.10 3.30 3.96
CA SER A 165 10.87 4.73 3.84
C SER A 165 9.63 5.05 2.99
N LEU A 166 9.14 6.30 3.09
CA LEU A 166 8.04 6.76 2.24
C LEU A 166 8.40 6.76 0.75
N PRO A 167 9.57 7.28 0.32
CA PRO A 167 10.01 7.14 -1.08
C PRO A 167 10.06 5.68 -1.56
N ALA A 168 10.61 4.77 -0.76
CA ALA A 168 10.74 3.36 -1.15
C ALA A 168 9.36 2.68 -1.24
N LEU A 169 8.45 2.92 -0.30
CA LEU A 169 7.09 2.40 -0.37
C LEU A 169 6.34 2.93 -1.60
N ALA A 170 6.52 4.21 -1.94
CA ALA A 170 5.93 4.79 -3.13
C ALA A 170 6.41 4.08 -4.40
N MET A 171 7.73 3.91 -4.53
CA MET A 171 8.33 3.26 -5.68
C MET A 171 8.01 1.76 -5.73
N LEU A 172 7.85 1.09 -4.59
CA LEU A 172 7.41 -0.31 -4.54
C LEU A 172 6.02 -0.45 -5.17
N LEU A 173 5.08 0.43 -4.81
CA LEU A 173 3.74 0.45 -5.40
C LEU A 173 3.80 0.75 -6.91
N VAL A 174 4.66 1.68 -7.35
CA VAL A 174 4.85 1.96 -8.78
C VAL A 174 5.33 0.70 -9.52
N VAL A 175 6.41 0.08 -9.07
CA VAL A 175 7.01 -1.08 -9.75
C VAL A 175 6.04 -2.27 -9.74
N LEU A 176 5.32 -2.52 -8.64
CA LEU A 176 4.28 -3.57 -8.57
C LEU A 176 3.11 -3.32 -9.54
N GLY A 177 2.81 -2.06 -9.86
CA GLY A 177 1.77 -1.66 -10.81
C GLY A 177 2.19 -1.71 -12.28
N GLU A 178 3.48 -1.92 -12.57
CA GLU A 178 4.01 -2.06 -13.91
C GLU A 178 4.13 -3.54 -14.34
N LYS A 179 4.32 -3.76 -15.64
CA LYS A 179 4.67 -5.09 -16.15
C LYS A 179 6.15 -5.33 -15.86
N SER A 180 6.49 -6.50 -15.31
CA SER A 180 7.88 -6.90 -15.17
C SER A 180 8.43 -7.38 -16.52
N TYR A 181 9.63 -6.97 -16.93
CA TYR A 181 10.46 -5.88 -16.38
C TYR A 181 9.94 -4.49 -16.80
N CYS A 182 10.14 -3.45 -15.98
CA CYS A 182 9.66 -2.10 -16.28
C CYS A 182 10.80 -1.08 -16.39
N ARG A 183 10.65 -0.14 -17.34
CA ARG A 183 11.54 1.02 -17.47
C ARG A 183 10.90 2.21 -16.77
N LEU A 184 11.64 2.83 -15.86
CA LEU A 184 11.18 3.98 -15.07
C LEU A 184 12.15 5.14 -15.24
N PRO A 185 11.91 6.05 -16.22
CA PRO A 185 12.71 7.25 -16.39
C PRO A 185 12.40 8.24 -15.25
N SER A 186 13.41 8.56 -14.43
CA SER A 186 13.27 9.43 -13.26
C SER A 186 12.73 10.83 -13.63
N GLU A 187 13.07 11.32 -14.82
CA GLU A 187 12.69 12.65 -15.31
C GLU A 187 11.19 12.79 -15.53
N ARG A 188 10.49 11.68 -15.77
CA ARG A 188 9.03 11.67 -15.97
C ARG A 188 8.27 11.57 -14.66
N MET A 189 8.92 11.32 -13.53
CA MET A 189 8.27 11.12 -12.23
C MET A 189 7.40 12.31 -11.80
N PRO A 190 7.82 13.58 -11.95
CA PRO A 190 6.98 14.71 -11.61
C PRO A 190 5.67 14.74 -12.40
N GLU A 191 5.75 14.57 -13.72
CA GLU A 191 4.59 14.59 -14.62
C GLU A 191 3.67 13.38 -14.39
N TRP A 192 4.25 12.20 -14.20
CA TRP A 192 3.51 10.94 -14.18
C TRP A 192 2.93 10.58 -12.82
N TYR A 193 3.61 10.96 -11.74
CA TYR A 193 3.29 10.51 -10.39
C TYR A 193 3.23 11.67 -9.38
N GLY A 194 3.72 12.87 -9.72
CA GLY A 194 3.56 14.06 -8.89
C GLY A 194 4.58 14.21 -7.76
N TRP A 195 5.77 13.61 -7.89
CA TRP A 195 6.92 13.82 -6.99
C TRP A 195 8.25 13.91 -7.76
N SER A 196 9.30 14.40 -7.11
CA SER A 196 10.59 14.69 -7.75
C SER A 196 11.31 13.43 -8.22
N ALA A 197 12.16 13.58 -9.25
CA ALA A 197 13.10 12.56 -9.69
C ALA A 197 13.97 12.05 -8.53
N ASP A 198 14.49 12.95 -7.70
CA ASP A 198 15.26 12.62 -6.49
C ASP A 198 14.49 11.71 -5.52
N THR A 199 13.19 11.98 -5.30
CA THR A 199 12.36 11.11 -4.44
C THR A 199 12.23 9.71 -5.03
N ALA A 200 12.06 9.61 -6.35
CA ALA A 200 11.99 8.32 -7.02
C ALA A 200 13.33 7.56 -6.97
N GLU A 201 14.45 8.25 -7.18
CA GLU A 201 15.79 7.66 -7.15
C GLU A 201 16.16 7.14 -5.77
N ARG A 202 15.92 7.93 -4.71
CA ARG A 202 16.10 7.47 -3.32
C ARG A 202 15.24 6.25 -3.02
N GLY A 203 13.98 6.27 -3.45
CA GLY A 203 13.07 5.13 -3.27
C GLY A 203 13.56 3.87 -3.99
N LEU A 204 13.91 3.97 -5.27
CA LEU A 204 14.41 2.85 -6.07
C LEU A 204 15.75 2.32 -5.55
N HIS A 205 16.64 3.20 -5.09
CA HIS A 205 17.90 2.82 -4.49
C HIS A 205 17.70 1.96 -3.24
N GLU A 206 16.86 2.39 -2.31
CA GLU A 206 16.54 1.62 -1.11
C GLU A 206 15.89 0.26 -1.46
N LEU A 207 15.01 0.20 -2.47
CA LEU A 207 14.41 -1.07 -2.89
C LEU A 207 15.45 -2.06 -3.44
N VAL A 208 16.49 -1.55 -4.12
CA VAL A 208 17.61 -2.37 -4.61
C VAL A 208 18.48 -2.83 -3.45
N GLU A 209 18.85 -1.93 -2.53
CA GLU A 209 19.67 -2.29 -1.35
C GLU A 209 19.00 -3.33 -0.46
N ARG A 210 17.67 -3.24 -0.31
CA ARG A 210 16.87 -4.20 0.46
C ARG A 210 16.59 -5.51 -0.30
N GLY A 211 17.04 -5.66 -1.54
CA GLY A 211 16.80 -6.86 -2.35
C GLY A 211 15.33 -7.07 -2.73
N LEU A 212 14.52 -6.00 -2.75
CA LEU A 212 13.09 -6.06 -3.13
C LEU A 212 12.90 -5.91 -4.63
N VAL A 213 13.84 -5.24 -5.29
CA VAL A 213 13.84 -4.97 -6.73
C VAL A 213 15.25 -5.13 -7.27
N SER A 214 15.43 -5.80 -8.41
CA SER A 214 16.70 -5.78 -9.15
C SER A 214 16.71 -4.63 -10.16
N ARG A 215 17.89 -4.06 -10.40
CA ARG A 215 18.12 -2.99 -11.38
C ARG A 215 19.14 -3.44 -12.43
N ILE A 216 18.77 -3.34 -13.69
CA ILE A 216 19.68 -3.49 -14.84
C ILE A 216 19.81 -2.13 -15.52
N SER A 217 21.04 -1.68 -15.73
CA SER A 217 21.32 -0.40 -16.39
C SER A 217 21.87 -0.64 -17.80
N GLU A 218 21.16 -0.15 -18.80
CA GLU A 218 21.56 -0.21 -20.21
C GLU A 218 21.99 1.18 -20.68
N SER A 219 23.11 1.28 -21.40
CA SER A 219 23.50 2.52 -22.09
C SER A 219 22.93 2.49 -23.49
N ILE A 220 22.02 3.42 -23.80
CA ILE A 220 21.41 3.55 -25.12
C ILE A 220 22.04 4.74 -25.83
N SER A 221 22.42 4.55 -27.09
CA SER A 221 22.92 5.65 -27.94
C SER A 221 21.82 6.69 -28.15
N THR A 222 22.08 7.91 -27.72
CA THR A 222 21.21 9.08 -27.88
C THR A 222 22.07 10.21 -28.40
N PRO A 223 22.31 10.26 -29.73
CA PRO A 223 23.26 11.19 -30.34
C PRO A 223 22.98 12.66 -30.09
N LEU A 224 21.73 13.00 -29.77
CA LEU A 224 21.28 14.36 -29.46
C LEU A 224 21.39 14.72 -27.97
N SER A 225 21.83 13.79 -27.11
CA SER A 225 22.17 14.10 -25.72
C SER A 225 23.59 14.68 -25.62
N PRO A 226 23.89 15.54 -24.62
CA PRO A 226 25.23 16.12 -24.45
C PRO A 226 26.38 15.09 -24.40
N THR A 227 26.08 13.87 -23.94
CA THR A 227 27.02 12.76 -23.80
C THR A 227 26.98 11.77 -24.96
N GLY A 228 26.05 11.90 -25.91
CA GLY A 228 25.80 10.92 -26.98
C GLY A 228 25.16 9.60 -26.52
N PHE A 229 24.93 9.42 -25.22
CA PHE A 229 24.37 8.22 -24.60
C PHE A 229 23.47 8.58 -23.41
N SER A 230 22.41 7.79 -23.20
CA SER A 230 21.50 7.88 -22.05
C SER A 230 21.45 6.54 -21.33
N LYS A 231 21.46 6.58 -19.99
CA LYS A 231 21.27 5.39 -19.15
C LYS A 231 19.78 5.12 -18.98
N VAL A 232 19.35 3.90 -19.29
CA VAL A 232 17.99 3.44 -19.03
C VAL A 232 18.04 2.35 -17.99
N ASN A 233 17.33 2.58 -16.88
CA ASN A 233 17.21 1.61 -15.81
C ASN A 233 15.93 0.77 -16.01
N THR A 234 16.14 -0.53 -15.95
CA THR A 234 15.09 -1.55 -16.00
C THR A 234 14.99 -2.21 -14.63
N TYR A 235 13.77 -2.34 -14.11
CA TYR A 235 13.49 -2.83 -12.77
C TYR A 235 12.62 -4.09 -12.80
N THR A 236 12.93 -5.02 -11.91
CA THR A 236 12.17 -6.28 -11.73
C THR A 236 11.94 -6.53 -10.24
N VAL A 237 10.69 -6.80 -9.85
CA VAL A 237 10.34 -7.16 -8.46
C VAL A 237 10.88 -8.54 -8.14
N LEU A 238 11.48 -8.68 -6.95
CA LEU A 238 12.06 -9.93 -6.46
C LEU A 238 11.12 -10.65 -5.47
N PRO A 239 11.33 -11.96 -5.21
CA PRO A 239 10.64 -12.68 -4.15
C PRO A 239 10.75 -12.01 -2.78
N PRO A 240 9.72 -12.08 -1.92
CA PRO A 240 8.44 -12.77 -2.12
C PRO A 240 7.35 -11.91 -2.78
N PHE A 241 7.68 -10.72 -3.29
CA PHE A 241 6.72 -9.74 -3.81
C PHE A 241 6.43 -9.89 -5.30
N ASP A 242 7.22 -10.69 -6.01
CA ASP A 242 7.04 -10.98 -7.42
C ASP A 242 5.78 -11.83 -7.69
N ARG A 243 5.39 -11.91 -8.96
CA ARG A 243 4.15 -12.58 -9.37
C ARG A 243 4.20 -14.09 -9.15
N GLU A 244 5.36 -14.73 -9.30
CA GLU A 244 5.51 -16.18 -9.17
C GLU A 244 5.40 -16.60 -7.71
N SER A 245 6.05 -15.87 -6.80
CA SER A 245 5.92 -16.08 -5.35
C SER A 245 4.48 -15.91 -4.86
N LEU A 246 3.79 -14.87 -5.34
CA LEU A 246 2.38 -14.63 -4.99
C LEU A 246 1.45 -15.74 -5.49
N ASN A 247 1.65 -16.21 -6.72
CA ASN A 247 0.85 -17.30 -7.29
C ASN A 247 1.12 -18.62 -6.55
N SER A 248 2.38 -18.89 -6.20
CA SER A 248 2.79 -20.08 -5.45
C SER A 248 2.19 -20.08 -4.03
N SER A 249 2.24 -18.93 -3.34
CA SER A 249 1.68 -18.76 -2.00
C SER A 249 0.15 -18.90 -1.97
N ARG A 250 -0.53 -18.51 -3.05
CA ARG A 250 -1.97 -18.75 -3.20
C ARG A 250 -2.27 -20.24 -3.36
N ARG A 251 -1.58 -20.93 -4.29
CA ARG A 251 -1.78 -22.37 -4.54
C ARG A 251 -1.57 -23.21 -3.28
N ARG A 252 -0.51 -22.93 -2.51
CA ARG A 252 -0.23 -23.65 -1.25
C ARG A 252 -1.38 -23.51 -0.24
N ARG A 253 -1.95 -22.31 -0.09
CA ARG A 253 -3.08 -22.09 0.83
C ARG A 253 -4.36 -22.76 0.37
N ASP A 254 -4.67 -22.70 -0.92
CA ASP A 254 -5.83 -23.39 -1.50
C ASP A 254 -5.75 -24.91 -1.23
N MET A 255 -4.54 -25.51 -1.29
CA MET A 255 -4.33 -26.93 -0.93
C MET A 255 -4.49 -27.21 0.58
N THR A 256 -4.03 -26.31 1.46
CA THR A 256 -4.19 -26.47 2.91
C THR A 256 -5.66 -26.39 3.32
N GLU A 257 -6.46 -25.50 2.72
CA GLU A 257 -7.89 -25.40 3.00
C GLU A 257 -8.68 -26.64 2.54
N VAL A 258 -8.30 -27.26 1.42
CA VAL A 258 -8.91 -28.53 0.98
C VAL A 258 -8.65 -29.65 2.00
N LYS A 259 -7.39 -29.81 2.44
CA LYS A 259 -7.03 -30.84 3.43
C LYS A 259 -7.63 -30.63 4.83
N ALA A 260 -8.02 -29.41 5.19
CA ALA A 260 -8.63 -29.12 6.49
C ALA A 260 -10.15 -29.38 6.51
N ASN A 261 -10.76 -29.59 5.34
CA ASN A 261 -12.19 -29.86 5.18
C ASN A 261 -12.48 -31.33 4.80
N GLU A 262 -11.46 -32.17 4.75
CA GLU A 262 -11.53 -33.64 4.65
C GLU A 262 -11.38 -34.28 6.03
#